data_AF-A0A0P8V268-F1
#
_entry.id   AF-A0A0P8V268-F1
#
_cell.length_a   1.000
_cell.length_b   1.000
_cell.length_c   1.000
_cell.angle_alpha   90.00
_cell.angle_beta   90.00
_cell.angle_gamma   90.00
#
_symmetry.space_group_name_H-M   'P 1'
#
loop_
_entity.id
_entity.type
_entity.pdbx_description
1 polymer ?
#
loop_
_entity_poly.entity_id
_entity_poly.type
_entity_poly.pdbx_seq_one_letter_code
_entity_poly.pdbx_strand_id
1 'polypeptide(L)'
;MKIEGVVERIINFNKCLNDFWSNAFEWAPLEAAQLLSKSRLDWQVSLSKCLKLWVQNNNEDIENESGRLILAWANLGSLVEGTMKLFLSIFYNDYKDDIDAIRKGDKLIDPDVLDLERMRHFFKKRIWEENYKWDEWVLHVQHRRNAIHAYRNREIGTFEEYYKDLRNYLLFLRYHNERFPYPDEVSIPRF
;
A
#
# COMPACT_ATOMS: atom_id res chain seq x y z
N MET A 1 -15.30 14.68 1.97
CA MET A 1 -15.69 13.44 1.25
C MET A 1 -16.15 12.39 2.25
N LYS A 2 -17.32 11.79 2.02
CA LYS A 2 -17.82 10.66 2.84
C LYS A 2 -16.88 9.46 2.72
N ILE A 3 -16.77 8.64 3.77
CA ILE A 3 -15.75 7.59 3.84
C ILE A 3 -15.99 6.49 2.79
N GLU A 4 -17.24 6.20 2.47
CA GLU A 4 -17.64 5.27 1.41
C GLU A 4 -17.11 5.73 0.05
N GLY A 5 -17.18 7.04 -0.23
CA GLY A 5 -16.62 7.62 -1.44
C GLY A 5 -15.09 7.55 -1.50
N VAL A 6 -14.41 7.58 -0.35
CA VAL A 6 -12.95 7.35 -0.26
C VAL A 6 -12.65 5.89 -0.63
N VAL A 7 -13.39 4.94 -0.06
CA VAL A 7 -13.23 3.50 -0.31
C VAL A 7 -13.46 3.16 -1.79
N GLU A 8 -14.52 3.68 -2.42
CA GLU A 8 -14.75 3.44 -3.85
C GLU A 8 -13.61 3.98 -4.72
N ARG A 9 -13.05 5.14 -4.38
CA ARG A 9 -11.87 5.69 -5.08
C ARG A 9 -10.65 4.79 -4.91
N ILE A 10 -10.35 4.33 -3.69
CA ILE A 10 -9.25 3.39 -3.43
C ILE A 10 -9.42 2.10 -4.27
N ILE A 11 -10.64 1.55 -4.32
CA ILE A 11 -10.94 0.35 -5.11
C ILE A 11 -10.70 0.58 -6.60
N ASN A 12 -11.22 1.68 -7.15
CA ASN A 12 -11.03 1.99 -8.56
C ASN A 12 -9.56 2.26 -8.88
N PHE A 13 -8.84 2.92 -7.98
CA PHE A 13 -7.40 3.12 -8.12
C PHE A 13 -6.65 1.79 -8.26
N ASN A 14 -6.90 0.85 -7.34
CA ASN A 14 -6.26 -0.46 -7.36
C ASN A 14 -6.66 -1.28 -8.60
N LYS A 15 -7.91 -1.15 -9.08
CA LYS A 15 -8.32 -1.79 -10.35
C LYS A 15 -7.51 -1.25 -11.52
N CYS A 16 -7.42 0.06 -11.68
CA CYS A 16 -6.65 0.64 -12.78
C CYS A 16 -5.16 0.29 -12.71
N LEU A 17 -4.59 0.28 -11.50
CA LEU A 17 -3.21 -0.19 -11.30
C LEU A 17 -3.04 -1.65 -11.72
N ASN A 18 -3.97 -2.52 -11.33
CA ASN A 18 -3.97 -3.92 -11.73
C ASN A 18 -4.12 -4.08 -13.25
N ASP A 19 -5.11 -3.43 -13.85
CA ASP A 19 -5.43 -3.57 -15.27
C ASP A 19 -4.25 -3.14 -16.16
N PHE A 20 -3.54 -2.09 -15.74
CA PHE A 20 -2.36 -1.59 -16.43
C PHE A 20 -1.09 -2.42 -16.12
N TRP A 21 -0.67 -2.48 -14.85
CA TRP A 21 0.64 -3.01 -14.47
C TRP A 21 0.72 -4.54 -14.48
N SER A 22 -0.40 -5.27 -14.53
CA SER A 22 -0.36 -6.73 -14.70
C SER A 22 0.10 -7.15 -16.10
N ASN A 23 0.06 -6.23 -17.09
CA ASN A 23 0.46 -6.47 -18.48
C ASN A 23 1.70 -5.64 -18.86
N ALA A 24 2.67 -5.53 -17.96
CA ALA A 24 3.78 -4.59 -18.09
C ALA A 24 4.86 -4.93 -19.14
N PHE A 25 4.83 -6.10 -19.79
CA PHE A 25 5.90 -6.54 -20.72
C PHE A 25 6.12 -5.63 -21.93
N GLU A 26 5.11 -4.88 -22.35
CA GLU A 26 5.20 -3.97 -23.50
C GLU A 26 5.81 -2.62 -23.15
N TRP A 27 5.88 -2.27 -21.86
CA TRP A 27 6.14 -0.90 -21.40
C TRP A 27 7.24 -0.78 -20.35
N ALA A 28 7.43 -1.82 -19.54
CA ALA A 28 8.43 -1.85 -18.48
C ALA A 28 9.67 -2.66 -18.90
N PRO A 29 10.85 -2.38 -18.32
CA PRO A 29 12.02 -3.24 -18.49
C PRO A 29 11.72 -4.70 -18.16
N LEU A 30 12.42 -5.63 -18.82
CA LEU A 30 12.12 -7.07 -18.75
C LEU A 30 12.08 -7.60 -17.30
N GLU A 31 13.05 -7.22 -16.45
CA GLU A 31 13.10 -7.67 -15.05
C GLU A 31 11.90 -7.15 -14.24
N ALA A 32 11.52 -5.87 -14.42
CA ALA A 32 10.35 -5.27 -13.79
C ALA A 32 9.05 -5.96 -14.24
N ALA A 33 8.88 -6.19 -15.55
CA ALA A 33 7.72 -6.89 -16.09
C ALA A 33 7.60 -8.35 -15.59
N GLN A 34 8.72 -9.06 -15.46
CA GLN A 34 8.76 -10.41 -14.89
C GLN A 34 8.36 -10.42 -13.40
N LEU A 35 8.72 -9.39 -12.64
CA LEU A 35 8.34 -9.27 -11.24
C LEU A 35 6.84 -8.91 -11.10
N LEU A 36 6.36 -7.97 -11.92
CA LEU A 36 4.96 -7.54 -11.94
C LEU A 36 4.01 -8.66 -12.38
N SER A 37 4.37 -9.46 -13.38
CA SER A 37 3.55 -10.60 -13.84
C SER A 37 3.34 -11.69 -12.78
N LYS A 38 4.23 -11.78 -11.78
CA LYS A 38 4.09 -12.68 -10.62
C LYS A 38 3.40 -12.00 -9.43
N SER A 39 3.29 -10.68 -9.45
CA SER A 39 2.71 -9.89 -8.37
C SER A 39 1.19 -10.05 -8.36
N ARG A 40 0.61 -10.31 -7.18
CA ARG A 40 -0.84 -10.49 -7.00
C ARG A 40 -1.57 -9.15 -6.89
N LEU A 41 -1.50 -8.33 -7.94
CA LEU A 41 -2.24 -7.06 -8.01
C LEU A 41 -3.76 -7.29 -7.97
N ASP A 42 -4.22 -8.44 -8.43
CA ASP A 42 -5.60 -8.91 -8.29
C ASP A 42 -5.99 -9.07 -6.79
N TRP A 43 -5.06 -9.52 -5.94
CA TRP A 43 -5.27 -9.56 -4.50
C TRP A 43 -5.28 -8.18 -3.87
N GLN A 44 -4.46 -7.24 -4.35
CA GLN A 44 -4.56 -5.83 -3.92
C GLN A 44 -5.94 -5.25 -4.24
N VAL A 45 -6.50 -5.53 -5.42
CA VAL A 45 -7.89 -5.19 -5.76
C VAL A 45 -8.88 -5.86 -4.80
N SER A 46 -8.71 -7.16 -4.52
CA SER A 46 -9.59 -7.89 -3.59
C SER A 46 -9.56 -7.30 -2.17
N LEU A 47 -8.37 -7.04 -1.63
CA LEU A 47 -8.16 -6.43 -0.31
C LEU A 47 -8.77 -5.02 -0.23
N SER A 48 -8.65 -4.23 -1.32
CA SER A 48 -9.28 -2.91 -1.39
C SER A 48 -10.81 -2.99 -1.31
N LYS A 49 -11.43 -4.03 -1.90
CA LYS A 49 -12.88 -4.26 -1.79
C LYS A 49 -13.29 -4.63 -0.37
N CYS A 50 -12.44 -5.36 0.36
CA CYS A 50 -12.68 -5.68 1.78
C CYS A 50 -12.75 -4.45 2.68
N LEU A 51 -12.25 -3.27 2.26
CA LEU A 51 -12.43 -2.03 3.01
C LEU A 51 -13.91 -1.68 3.26
N LYS A 52 -14.82 -2.14 2.39
CA LYS A 52 -16.27 -1.96 2.56
C LYS A 52 -16.81 -2.55 3.87
N LEU A 53 -16.22 -3.65 4.34
CA LEU A 53 -16.61 -4.32 5.58
C LEU A 53 -16.38 -3.43 6.81
N TRP A 54 -15.46 -2.48 6.72
CA TRP A 54 -15.01 -1.64 7.83
C TRP A 54 -15.72 -0.28 7.89
N VAL A 55 -16.40 0.10 6.81
CA VAL A 55 -17.14 1.38 6.70
C VAL A 55 -18.66 1.19 6.71
N GLN A 56 -19.13 -0.05 6.61
CA GLN A 56 -20.56 -0.35 6.78
C GLN A 56 -20.93 -0.24 8.26
N ASN A 57 -21.92 0.61 8.54
CA ASN A 57 -22.47 0.83 9.87
C ASN A 57 -23.21 -0.42 10.37
N ASN A 58 -22.45 -1.35 10.95
CA ASN A 58 -23.03 -2.40 11.79
C ASN A 58 -22.87 -1.95 13.23
N ASN A 59 -23.82 -1.11 13.69
CA ASN A 59 -23.98 -0.72 15.10
C ASN A 59 -24.38 -1.91 16.00
N GLU A 60 -24.53 -3.10 15.43
CA GLU A 60 -25.09 -4.29 16.08
C GLU A 60 -24.01 -5.20 16.69
N ASP A 61 -22.71 -4.97 16.42
CA ASP A 61 -21.59 -5.86 16.80
C ASP A 61 -20.59 -5.20 17.77
N ILE A 62 -21.09 -4.61 18.87
CA ILE A 62 -20.25 -3.95 19.90
C ILE A 62 -19.26 -4.95 20.53
N GLU A 63 -19.67 -6.21 20.73
CA GLU A 63 -18.82 -7.24 21.38
C GLU A 63 -17.55 -7.57 20.57
N ASN A 64 -17.56 -7.33 19.26
CA ASN A 64 -16.46 -7.66 18.36
C ASN A 64 -15.67 -6.43 17.89
N GLU A 65 -15.89 -5.25 18.47
CA GLU A 65 -15.35 -3.97 17.99
C GLU A 65 -13.82 -3.99 17.87
N SER A 66 -13.12 -4.50 18.89
CA SER A 66 -11.66 -4.58 18.89
C SER A 66 -11.13 -5.50 17.80
N GLY A 67 -11.75 -6.67 17.61
CA GLY A 67 -11.37 -7.63 16.57
C GLY A 67 -11.60 -7.07 15.17
N ARG A 68 -12.74 -6.39 14.95
CA ARG A 68 -13.06 -5.71 13.69
C ARG A 68 -12.03 -4.63 13.37
N LEU A 69 -11.66 -3.80 14.35
CA LEU A 69 -10.70 -2.73 14.16
C LEU A 69 -9.28 -3.27 13.88
N ILE A 70 -8.86 -4.32 14.57
CA ILE A 70 -7.59 -5.01 14.31
C ILE A 70 -7.52 -5.52 12.86
N LEU A 71 -8.58 -6.17 12.37
CA LEU A 71 -8.65 -6.66 11.00
C LEU A 71 -8.70 -5.52 9.98
N ALA A 72 -9.38 -4.41 10.31
CA ALA A 72 -9.41 -3.21 9.48
C ALA A 72 -8.00 -2.62 9.29
N TRP A 73 -7.21 -2.53 10.37
CA TRP A 73 -5.81 -2.11 10.33
C TRP A 73 -4.91 -3.09 9.58
N ALA A 74 -5.11 -4.39 9.77
CA ALA A 74 -4.36 -5.40 9.02
C ALA A 74 -4.63 -5.29 7.51
N ASN A 75 -5.89 -5.06 7.11
CA ASN A 75 -6.25 -4.83 5.71
C ASN A 75 -5.55 -3.56 5.16
N LEU A 76 -5.68 -2.42 5.86
CA LEU A 76 -5.04 -1.17 5.44
C LEU A 76 -3.51 -1.30 5.35
N GLY A 77 -2.87 -1.91 6.35
CA GLY A 77 -1.42 -2.10 6.33
C GLY A 77 -0.95 -3.02 5.20
N SER A 78 -1.77 -3.97 4.75
CA SER A 78 -1.46 -4.84 3.60
C SER A 78 -1.59 -4.09 2.27
N LEU A 79 -2.53 -3.15 2.19
CA LEU A 79 -2.72 -2.25 1.05
C LEU A 79 -1.56 -1.24 0.92
N VAL A 80 -1.12 -0.65 2.03
CA VAL A 80 0.07 0.23 2.08
C VAL A 80 1.32 -0.53 1.64
N GLU A 81 1.55 -1.71 2.20
CA GLU A 81 2.70 -2.55 1.85
C GLU A 81 2.68 -2.91 0.35
N GLY A 82 1.52 -3.28 -0.20
CA GLY A 82 1.36 -3.57 -1.62
C GLY A 82 1.64 -2.40 -2.54
N THR A 83 1.22 -1.19 -2.15
CA THR A 83 1.50 0.03 -2.92
C THR A 83 3.00 0.31 -2.99
N MET A 84 3.71 0.17 -1.86
CA MET A 84 5.16 0.35 -1.82
C MET A 84 5.91 -0.72 -2.61
N LYS A 85 5.47 -1.98 -2.51
CA LYS A 85 6.02 -3.08 -3.31
C LYS A 85 5.82 -2.86 -4.81
N LEU A 86 4.62 -2.45 -5.22
CA LEU A 86 4.34 -2.09 -6.61
C LEU A 86 5.30 -1.01 -7.11
N PHE A 87 5.52 0.05 -6.32
CA PHE A 87 6.44 1.12 -6.69
C PHE A 87 7.87 0.61 -6.92
N LEU A 88 8.42 -0.17 -5.97
CA LEU A 88 9.75 -0.76 -6.15
C LEU A 88 9.81 -1.74 -7.33
N SER A 89 8.73 -2.47 -7.61
CA SER A 89 8.69 -3.39 -8.75
C SER A 89 8.67 -2.67 -10.10
N ILE A 90 7.98 -1.54 -10.20
CA ILE A 90 7.96 -0.70 -11.41
C ILE A 90 9.35 -0.10 -11.65
N PHE A 91 9.98 0.41 -10.60
CA PHE A 91 11.33 0.99 -10.65
C PHE A 91 12.42 -0.04 -10.30
N TYR A 92 12.21 -1.32 -10.62
CA TYR A 92 13.06 -2.40 -10.10
C TYR A 92 14.53 -2.26 -10.52
N ASN A 93 14.79 -1.82 -11.75
CA ASN A 93 16.15 -1.59 -12.23
C ASN A 93 16.83 -0.46 -11.46
N ASP A 94 16.15 0.67 -11.26
CA ASP A 94 16.68 1.79 -10.48
C ASP A 94 16.91 1.40 -9.02
N TYR A 95 15.97 0.65 -8.44
CA TYR A 95 16.10 0.10 -7.09
C TYR A 95 17.31 -0.83 -6.97
N LYS A 96 17.52 -1.74 -7.92
CA LYS A 96 18.63 -2.71 -7.94
C LYS A 96 19.99 -2.02 -8.00
N ASP A 97 20.09 -0.92 -8.75
CA ASP A 97 21.32 -0.16 -8.97
C ASP A 97 21.55 0.93 -7.90
N ASP A 98 20.57 1.18 -7.02
CA ASP A 98 20.70 2.14 -5.93
C ASP A 98 21.71 1.65 -4.86
N ILE A 99 22.57 2.56 -4.41
CA ILE A 99 23.55 2.28 -3.34
C ILE A 99 22.88 1.92 -2.01
N ASP A 100 21.65 2.39 -1.81
CA ASP A 100 20.85 2.17 -0.61
C ASP A 100 19.85 1.02 -0.78
N ALA A 101 19.90 0.28 -1.88
CA ALA A 101 19.08 -0.89 -2.12
C ALA A 101 19.14 -1.87 -0.94
N ILE A 102 18.02 -2.52 -0.62
CA ILE A 102 17.94 -3.36 0.57
C ILE A 102 18.60 -4.71 0.26
N ARG A 103 19.70 -4.99 0.95
CA ARG A 103 20.52 -6.18 0.77
C ARG A 103 20.69 -6.99 2.06
N LYS A 104 20.91 -8.29 1.92
CA LYS A 104 21.37 -9.18 3.00
C LYS A 104 22.74 -9.73 2.63
N GLY A 105 23.80 -9.12 3.16
CA GLY A 105 25.14 -9.27 2.60
C GLY A 105 25.17 -8.66 1.20
N ASP A 106 25.74 -9.38 0.23
CA ASP A 106 25.81 -8.91 -1.16
C ASP A 106 24.51 -9.14 -1.96
N LYS A 107 23.59 -9.95 -1.42
CA LYS A 107 22.37 -10.34 -2.10
C LYS A 107 21.29 -9.26 -2.00
N LEU A 108 20.83 -8.77 -3.16
CA LEU A 108 19.64 -7.92 -3.26
C LEU A 108 18.41 -8.68 -2.76
N ILE A 109 17.55 -7.98 -2.02
CA ILE A 109 16.25 -8.49 -1.61
C ILE A 109 15.18 -7.93 -2.56
N ASP A 110 14.48 -8.84 -3.24
CA ASP A 110 13.42 -8.49 -4.18
C ASP A 110 12.21 -7.86 -3.47
N PRO A 111 11.48 -6.94 -4.13
CA PRO A 111 10.35 -6.23 -3.53
C PRO A 111 9.27 -7.13 -2.92
N ASP A 112 9.00 -8.30 -3.49
CA ASP A 112 7.93 -9.21 -3.05
C ASP A 112 8.15 -9.76 -1.62
N VAL A 113 9.41 -9.97 -1.23
CA VAL A 113 9.82 -10.49 0.08
C VAL A 113 10.21 -9.42 1.09
N LEU A 114 10.20 -8.14 0.72
CA LEU A 114 10.51 -7.06 1.65
C LEU A 114 9.43 -6.92 2.74
N ASP A 115 9.86 -6.68 3.97
CA ASP A 115 9.01 -6.28 5.07
C ASP A 115 8.78 -4.75 5.07
N LEU A 116 7.66 -4.32 5.67
CA LEU A 116 7.25 -2.92 5.68
C LEU A 116 8.26 -1.99 6.38
N GLU A 117 8.97 -2.47 7.42
CA GLU A 117 9.94 -1.65 8.16
C GLU A 117 11.11 -1.26 7.27
N ARG A 118 11.70 -2.24 6.57
CA ARG A 118 12.83 -1.98 5.68
C ARG A 118 12.43 -1.10 4.50
N MET A 119 11.25 -1.35 3.91
CA MET A 119 10.74 -0.49 2.85
C MET A 119 10.54 0.94 3.34
N ARG A 120 9.95 1.14 4.53
CA ARG A 120 9.75 2.47 5.12
C ARG A 120 11.06 3.25 5.22
N HIS A 121 12.12 2.61 5.73
CA HIS A 121 13.44 3.25 5.81
C HIS A 121 14.03 3.62 4.45
N PHE A 122 13.92 2.72 3.47
CA PHE A 122 14.38 3.01 2.11
C PHE A 122 13.59 4.16 1.48
N PHE A 123 12.26 4.12 1.54
CA PHE A 123 11.41 5.16 0.97
C PHE A 123 11.64 6.51 1.63
N LYS A 124 11.79 6.57 2.95
CA LYS A 124 12.17 7.80 3.66
C LYS A 124 13.46 8.41 3.12
N LYS A 125 14.45 7.56 2.81
CA LYS A 125 15.77 8.01 2.37
C LYS A 125 15.80 8.40 0.89
N ARG A 126 15.02 7.72 0.04
CA ARG A 126 15.19 7.77 -1.43
C ARG A 126 13.98 8.29 -2.20
N ILE A 127 12.77 8.15 -1.68
CA ILE A 127 11.52 8.28 -2.46
C ILE A 127 10.58 9.37 -1.92
N TRP A 128 10.42 9.46 -0.60
CA TRP A 128 9.50 10.42 0.01
C TRP A 128 10.18 11.77 0.21
N GLU A 129 9.53 12.82 -0.28
CA GLU A 129 9.96 14.20 -0.05
C GLU A 129 9.68 14.62 1.41
N GLU A 130 10.58 15.43 1.98
CA GLU A 130 10.56 15.82 3.42
C GLU A 130 9.32 16.62 3.83
N ASN A 131 8.66 17.29 2.88
CA ASN A 131 7.42 18.04 3.10
C ASN A 131 6.21 17.12 3.37
N TYR A 132 6.29 15.83 3.05
CA TYR A 132 5.26 14.86 3.36
C TYR A 132 5.61 14.04 4.61
N LYS A 133 4.61 13.82 5.46
CA LYS A 133 4.75 13.01 6.68
C LYS A 133 4.54 11.51 6.44
N TRP A 134 4.98 10.99 5.29
CA TRP A 134 4.73 9.60 4.91
C TRP A 134 5.42 8.60 5.83
N ASP A 135 6.64 8.87 6.29
CA ASP A 135 7.34 8.00 7.25
C ASP A 135 6.58 7.87 8.57
N GLU A 136 6.15 9.02 9.15
CA GLU A 136 5.36 9.06 10.38
C GLU A 136 4.04 8.29 10.21
N TRP A 137 3.36 8.49 9.08
CA TRP A 137 2.09 7.87 8.77
C TRP A 137 2.20 6.35 8.52
N VAL A 138 3.20 5.90 7.76
CA VAL A 138 3.42 4.46 7.52
C VAL A 138 3.82 3.75 8.81
N LEU A 139 4.66 4.37 9.64
CA LEU A 139 5.00 3.84 10.97
C LEU A 139 3.76 3.68 11.85
N HIS A 140 2.88 4.68 11.83
CA HIS A 140 1.60 4.65 12.53
C HIS A 140 0.73 3.46 12.09
N VAL A 141 0.49 3.32 10.78
CA VAL A 141 -0.28 2.18 10.21
C VAL A 141 0.36 0.85 10.56
N GLN A 142 1.70 0.75 10.52
CA GLN A 142 2.44 -0.45 10.87
C GLN A 142 2.24 -0.83 12.34
N HIS A 143 2.32 0.13 13.26
CA HIS A 143 2.06 -0.11 14.68
C HIS A 143 0.64 -0.63 14.93
N ARG A 144 -0.36 -0.02 14.30
CA ARG A 144 -1.77 -0.44 14.40
C ARG A 144 -1.99 -1.85 13.82
N ARG A 145 -1.48 -2.14 12.61
CA ARG A 145 -1.57 -3.48 11.99
C ARG A 145 -0.97 -4.57 12.87
N ASN A 146 0.13 -4.29 13.56
CA ASN A 146 0.80 -5.28 14.38
C ASN A 146 0.01 -5.71 15.63
N ALA A 147 -1.10 -5.04 15.95
CA ALA A 147 -2.07 -5.49 16.97
C ALA A 147 -2.76 -6.81 16.63
N ILE A 148 -2.69 -7.27 15.37
CA ILE A 148 -3.13 -8.62 15.00
C ILE A 148 -2.41 -9.72 15.82
N HIS A 149 -1.23 -9.43 16.35
CA HIS A 149 -0.52 -10.28 17.29
C HIS A 149 -1.02 -10.04 18.73
N ALA A 150 -2.27 -10.48 18.99
CA ALA A 150 -3.04 -10.18 20.20
C ALA A 150 -2.41 -10.60 21.55
N TYR A 151 -1.37 -11.42 21.54
CA TYR A 151 -0.61 -11.79 22.75
C TYR A 151 0.17 -10.61 23.38
N ARG A 152 0.38 -9.52 22.64
CA ARG A 152 1.01 -8.30 23.16
C ARG A 152 -0.04 -7.20 23.27
N ASN A 153 -0.09 -6.52 24.40
CA ASN A 153 -0.93 -5.33 24.54
C ASN A 153 -0.40 -4.24 23.60
N ARG A 154 -1.24 -3.82 22.65
CA ARG A 154 -0.94 -2.79 21.66
C ARG A 154 -2.16 -1.91 21.50
N GLU A 155 -1.92 -0.61 21.32
CA GLU A 155 -2.99 0.34 21.10
C GLU A 155 -3.57 0.17 19.68
N ILE A 156 -4.89 -0.02 19.60
CA ILE A 156 -5.61 -0.26 18.32
C ILE A 156 -6.35 0.97 17.79
N GLY A 157 -6.40 2.07 18.55
CA GLY A 157 -7.06 3.31 18.15
C GLY A 157 -8.59 3.19 18.09
N THR A 158 -9.22 3.98 17.21
CA THR A 158 -10.68 3.99 16.97
C THR A 158 -11.01 3.90 15.48
N PHE A 159 -12.28 3.62 15.16
CA PHE A 159 -12.75 3.68 13.77
C PHE A 159 -12.67 5.10 13.18
N GLU A 160 -12.87 6.14 13.99
CA GLU A 160 -12.71 7.53 13.53
C GLU A 160 -11.28 7.82 13.08
N GLU A 161 -10.30 7.33 13.84
CA GLU A 161 -8.88 7.38 13.48
C GLU A 161 -8.63 6.59 12.19
N TYR A 162 -9.08 5.33 12.13
CA TYR A 162 -8.98 4.48 10.95
C TYR A 162 -9.54 5.16 9.68
N TYR A 163 -10.67 5.86 9.78
CA TYR A 163 -11.26 6.59 8.66
C TYR A 163 -10.44 7.82 8.23
N LYS A 164 -9.68 8.45 9.14
CA LYS A 164 -8.71 9.47 8.77
C LYS A 164 -7.56 8.83 7.98
N ASP A 165 -7.08 7.67 8.44
CA ASP A 165 -5.99 6.96 7.77
C ASP A 165 -6.36 6.36 6.41
N LEU A 166 -7.62 5.96 6.20
CA LEU A 166 -8.10 5.62 4.85
C LEU A 166 -8.05 6.82 3.89
N ARG A 167 -8.33 8.03 4.36
CA ARG A 167 -8.21 9.24 3.54
C ARG A 167 -6.74 9.52 3.20
N ASN A 168 -5.84 9.36 4.18
CA ASN A 168 -4.41 9.49 3.97
C ASN A 168 -3.90 8.43 2.99
N TYR A 169 -4.41 7.19 3.06
CA TYR A 169 -4.04 6.15 2.10
C TYR A 169 -4.46 6.48 0.66
N LEU A 170 -5.62 7.08 0.44
CA LEU A 170 -5.99 7.56 -0.89
C LEU A 170 -5.00 8.63 -1.41
N LEU A 171 -4.55 9.54 -0.54
CA LEU A 171 -3.53 10.53 -0.89
C LEU A 171 -2.17 9.87 -1.17
N PHE A 172 -1.80 8.87 -0.38
CA PHE A 172 -0.59 8.08 -0.55
C PHE A 172 -0.59 7.34 -1.89
N LEU A 173 -1.70 6.70 -2.28
CA LEU A 173 -1.87 6.06 -3.58
C LEU A 173 -1.64 7.05 -4.73
N ARG A 174 -2.29 8.22 -4.67
CA ARG A 174 -2.12 9.28 -5.67
C ARG A 174 -0.69 9.76 -5.77
N TYR A 175 -0.05 10.03 -4.63
CA TYR A 175 1.35 10.45 -4.57
C TYR A 175 2.27 9.47 -5.32
N HIS A 176 2.12 8.17 -5.10
CA HIS A 176 2.98 7.17 -5.75
C HIS A 176 2.62 7.02 -7.24
N ASN A 177 1.33 7.03 -7.57
CA ASN A 177 0.85 6.87 -8.94
C ASN A 177 1.27 8.00 -9.88
N GLU A 178 1.22 9.25 -9.41
CA GLU A 178 1.65 10.41 -10.18
C GLU A 178 3.12 10.35 -10.61
N ARG A 179 3.91 9.48 -9.95
CA ARG A 179 5.33 9.26 -10.25
C ARG A 179 5.57 8.06 -11.14
N PHE A 180 4.57 7.22 -11.42
CA PHE A 180 4.78 6.04 -12.27
C PHE A 180 5.02 6.43 -13.73
N PRO A 181 5.89 5.69 -14.45
CA PRO A 181 6.27 6.00 -15.82
C PRO A 181 5.22 5.46 -16.80
N TYR A 182 4.04 6.08 -16.81
CA TYR A 182 3.02 5.78 -17.82
C TYR A 182 3.49 6.25 -19.22
N PRO A 183 3.19 5.51 -20.29
CA PRO A 183 3.62 5.85 -21.65
C PRO A 183 2.90 7.10 -22.20
N ASP A 184 1.69 7.38 -21.73
CA ASP A 184 0.89 8.52 -22.12
C ASP A 184 -0.06 8.98 -21.00
N GLU A 185 -0.66 10.16 -21.17
CA GLU A 185 -1.61 10.73 -20.21
C GLU A 185 -2.92 9.94 -20.07
N VAL A 186 -3.30 9.17 -21.10
CA VAL A 186 -4.55 8.39 -21.14
C VAL A 186 -4.45 7.16 -20.24
N SER A 187 -3.24 6.63 -20.10
CA SER A 187 -2.92 5.50 -19.25
C SER A 187 -2.89 5.83 -17.76
N ILE A 188 -2.84 7.12 -17.40
CA ILE A 188 -2.74 7.57 -16.00
C ILE A 188 -4.13 7.49 -15.33
N PRO A 189 -4.30 6.70 -14.26
CA PRO A 189 -5.53 6.73 -13.47
C PRO A 189 -5.71 8.09 -12.78
N ARG A 190 -6.77 8.84 -13.13
CA ARG A 190 -7.10 10.16 -12.53
C ARG A 190 -8.38 10.07 -11.70
N PHE A 191 -8.26 9.83 -10.39
CA PHE A 191 -9.42 9.68 -9.48
C PHE A 191 -9.24 10.37 -8.14
#